data_AF-A0A212CJX6-F1
#
_entry.id   AF-A0A212CJX6-F1
#
_cell.length_a   1.000
_cell.length_b   1.000
_cell.length_c   1.000
_cell.angle_alpha   90.00
_cell.angle_beta   90.00
_cell.angle_gamma   90.00
#
_symmetry.space_group_name_H-M   'P 1'
#
loop_
_entity.id
_entity.type
_entity.pdbx_description
1 polymer ?
#
loop_
_entity_poly.entity_id
_entity_poly.type
_entity_poly.pdbx_seq_one_letter_code
_entity_poly.pdbx_strand_id
1 'polypeptide(L)'
;MGDSDKLSTDSPQVQCLRAYKPRENDELALEKADVVMVTQQSSDGWLEGVRLSDGEQGWFPLQQVEFISNPEVRARNLKEAHRVKTAKLQLVEQQT
;
A
#
# COMPACT_ATOMS: atom_id res chain seq x y z
N MET A 1 2.01 5.11 -21.22
CA MET A 1 1.03 4.38 -20.37
C MET A 1 1.40 4.66 -18.93
N GLY A 2 0.76 5.67 -18.34
CA GLY A 2 1.20 6.29 -17.09
C GLY A 2 0.68 5.56 -15.85
N ASP A 3 1.41 5.75 -14.75
CA ASP A 3 1.16 5.40 -13.33
C ASP A 3 -0.31 5.26 -12.85
N SER A 4 -1.25 5.90 -13.54
CA SER A 4 -2.67 6.03 -13.17
C SER A 4 -3.48 4.75 -13.14
N ASP A 5 -3.07 3.68 -13.84
CA ASP A 5 -3.82 2.40 -13.86
C ASP A 5 -3.52 1.47 -12.66
N LYS A 6 -2.44 1.72 -11.91
CA LYS A 6 -2.04 0.84 -10.80
C LYS A 6 -2.81 1.07 -9.50
N LEU A 7 -3.45 2.25 -9.33
CA LEU A 7 -4.08 2.68 -8.08
C LEU A 7 -5.61 2.89 -8.21
N SER A 8 -6.31 1.92 -8.78
CA SER A 8 -7.78 1.96 -8.86
C SER A 8 -8.45 1.76 -7.49
N THR A 9 -9.61 2.39 -7.30
CA THR A 9 -10.52 2.11 -6.17
C THR A 9 -11.03 0.67 -6.14
N ASP A 10 -11.01 0.01 -7.30
CA ASP A 10 -11.40 -1.38 -7.48
C ASP A 10 -10.28 -2.36 -7.16
N SER A 11 -9.03 -1.87 -7.06
CA SER A 11 -7.90 -2.71 -6.66
C SER A 11 -8.08 -3.18 -5.22
N PRO A 12 -7.82 -4.47 -4.92
CA PRO A 12 -7.87 -4.99 -3.56
C PRO A 12 -6.92 -4.22 -2.65
N GLN A 13 -7.37 -3.94 -1.44
CA GLN A 13 -6.54 -3.38 -0.39
C GLN A 13 -6.54 -4.31 0.81
N VAL A 14 -5.44 -4.33 1.54
CA VAL A 14 -5.29 -5.05 2.78
C VAL A 14 -4.83 -4.10 3.88
N GLN A 15 -5.22 -4.40 5.12
CA GLN A 15 -4.70 -3.74 6.31
C GLN A 15 -3.79 -4.69 7.07
N CYS A 16 -2.62 -4.20 7.47
CA CYS A 16 -1.69 -4.92 8.32
C CYS A 16 -2.25 -5.04 9.74
N LEU A 17 -2.39 -6.27 10.22
CA LEU A 17 -2.84 -6.59 11.58
C LEU A 17 -1.66 -6.70 12.55
N ARG A 18 -0.48 -7.11 12.06
CA ARG A 18 0.74 -7.35 12.84
C ARG A 18 1.96 -6.92 12.05
N ALA A 19 2.86 -6.17 12.69
CA ALA A 19 4.07 -5.70 12.06
C ALA A 19 4.88 -6.84 11.44
N TYR A 20 5.50 -6.56 10.30
CA TYR A 20 6.33 -7.49 9.55
C TYR A 20 7.71 -6.86 9.31
N LYS A 21 8.75 -7.58 9.71
CA LYS A 21 10.14 -7.22 9.44
C LYS A 21 10.63 -8.01 8.22
N PRO A 22 11.07 -7.32 7.15
CA PRO A 22 11.63 -7.96 5.95
C PRO A 22 12.82 -8.86 6.27
N ARG A 23 12.92 -9.96 5.53
CA ARG A 23 14.04 -10.91 5.54
C ARG A 23 14.88 -10.78 4.28
N GLU A 24 14.24 -10.52 3.15
CA GLU A 24 14.86 -10.33 1.85
C GLU A 24 14.64 -8.89 1.33
N ASN A 25 15.40 -8.49 0.31
CA ASN A 25 15.39 -7.11 -0.21
C ASN A 25 14.14 -6.75 -1.02
N ASP A 26 13.40 -7.75 -1.50
CA ASP A 26 12.15 -7.59 -2.22
C ASP A 26 10.93 -7.58 -1.31
N GLU A 27 11.13 -7.76 0.00
CA GLU A 27 10.07 -7.76 0.99
C GLU A 27 9.75 -6.36 1.53
N LEU A 28 8.46 -6.09 1.68
CA LEU A 28 7.93 -4.84 2.20
C LEU A 28 7.80 -4.90 3.71
N ALA A 29 8.44 -3.98 4.42
CA ALA A 29 8.21 -3.82 5.86
C ALA A 29 6.75 -3.41 6.12
N LEU A 30 6.14 -3.86 7.21
CA LEU A 30 4.80 -3.41 7.57
C LEU A 30 4.73 -3.06 9.04
N GLU A 31 3.99 -2.01 9.35
CA GLU A 31 3.55 -1.67 10.69
C GLU A 31 2.06 -1.94 10.87
N LYS A 32 1.62 -2.06 12.12
CA LYS A 32 0.19 -2.29 12.40
C LYS A 32 -0.63 -1.12 11.84
N ALA A 33 -1.74 -1.47 11.20
CA ALA A 33 -2.67 -0.59 10.51
C ALA A 33 -2.18 0.01 9.18
N ASP A 34 -0.97 -0.32 8.70
CA ASP A 34 -0.57 0.02 7.34
C ASP A 34 -1.58 -0.50 6.32
N VAL A 35 -1.87 0.31 5.31
CA VAL A 35 -2.74 -0.06 4.20
C VAL A 35 -1.90 -0.25 2.96
N VAL A 36 -2.06 -1.41 2.34
CA VAL A 36 -1.35 -1.80 1.13
C VAL A 36 -2.35 -2.09 0.03
N MET A 37 -2.11 -1.55 -1.16
CA MET A 37 -2.82 -1.97 -2.35
C MET A 37 -2.15 -3.20 -2.94
N VAL A 38 -2.90 -4.28 -3.10
CA VAL A 38 -2.38 -5.56 -3.60
C VAL A 38 -2.25 -5.51 -5.12
N THR A 39 -1.05 -5.82 -5.63
CA THR A 39 -0.76 -5.91 -7.07
C THR A 39 -0.75 -7.35 -7.54
N GLN A 40 -0.29 -8.28 -6.69
CA GLN A 40 -0.20 -9.70 -7.02
C GLN A 40 -0.31 -10.56 -5.76
N GLN A 41 -0.74 -11.80 -5.94
CA GLN A 41 -0.69 -12.86 -4.94
C GLN A 41 0.01 -14.08 -5.53
N SER A 42 0.93 -14.67 -4.78
CA SER A 42 1.60 -15.92 -5.12
C SER A 42 0.85 -17.12 -4.54
N SER A 43 1.10 -18.32 -5.08
CA SER A 43 0.47 -19.56 -4.62
C SER A 43 0.98 -20.05 -3.26
N ASP A 44 2.15 -19.59 -2.82
CA ASP A 44 2.78 -19.94 -1.53
C ASP A 44 2.41 -18.97 -0.39
N GLY A 45 1.45 -18.06 -0.64
CA GLY A 45 0.84 -17.24 0.42
C GLY A 45 1.50 -15.89 0.65
N TRP A 46 2.21 -15.36 -0.35
CA TRP A 46 2.70 -13.99 -0.34
C TRP A 46 1.81 -13.06 -1.16
N LEU A 47 1.79 -11.80 -0.73
CA LEU A 47 1.15 -10.70 -1.43
C LEU A 47 2.24 -9.70 -1.82
N GLU A 48 2.20 -9.23 -3.06
CA GLU A 48 2.94 -8.05 -3.49
C GLU A 48 1.98 -6.87 -3.47
N GLY A 49 2.48 -5.71 -3.06
CA GLY A 49 1.67 -4.50 -3.11
C GLY A 49 2.44 -3.21 -2.83
N VAL A 50 1.72 -2.10 -2.94
CA VAL A 50 2.23 -0.75 -2.72
C VAL A 50 1.63 -0.19 -1.43
N ARG A 51 2.47 0.15 -0.45
CA ARG A 51 2.04 0.78 0.81
C ARG A 51 1.60 2.21 0.55
N LEU A 52 0.38 2.56 0.97
CA LEU A 52 -0.23 3.83 0.61
C LEU A 52 0.38 5.07 1.29
N SER A 53 1.10 4.90 2.40
CA SER A 53 1.65 6.01 3.21
C SER A 53 2.87 6.68 2.57
N ASP A 54 3.67 5.92 1.84
CA ASP A 54 4.94 6.35 1.24
C ASP A 54 5.18 5.84 -0.18
N GLY A 55 4.39 4.86 -0.65
CA GLY A 55 4.51 4.30 -1.99
C GLY A 55 5.58 3.22 -2.11
N GLU A 56 6.14 2.70 -1.00
CA GLU A 56 7.06 1.56 -1.07
C GLU A 56 6.33 0.31 -1.57
N GLN A 57 7.03 -0.50 -2.36
CA GLN A 57 6.51 -1.74 -2.95
C GLN A 57 7.36 -2.92 -2.51
N GLY A 58 6.71 -4.06 -2.29
CA GLY A 58 7.39 -5.33 -2.09
C GLY A 58 6.44 -6.43 -1.62
N TRP A 59 7.03 -7.57 -1.27
CA TRP A 59 6.34 -8.77 -0.85
C TRP A 59 6.15 -8.83 0.67
N PHE A 60 4.99 -9.31 1.11
CA PHE A 60 4.70 -9.56 2.51
C PHE A 60 3.79 -10.78 2.66
N PRO A 61 3.81 -11.47 3.81
CA PRO A 61 3.06 -12.70 3.95
C PRO A 61 1.58 -12.40 4.22
N LEU A 62 0.69 -13.21 3.63
CA LEU A 62 -0.76 -13.03 3.74
C LEU A 62 -1.26 -13.09 5.19
N GLN A 63 -0.57 -13.82 6.06
CA GLN A 63 -0.97 -14.04 7.47
C GLN A 63 -0.86 -12.77 8.34
N GLN A 64 -0.17 -11.75 7.87
CA GLN A 64 0.05 -10.49 8.58
C GLN A 64 -1.07 -9.48 8.33
N VAL A 65 -1.95 -9.74 7.36
CA VAL A 65 -2.91 -8.77 6.84
C VAL A 65 -4.34 -9.31 6.77
N GLU A 66 -5.30 -8.41 6.57
CA GLU A 66 -6.69 -8.73 6.28
C GLU A 66 -7.21 -7.87 5.11
N PHE A 67 -8.03 -8.47 4.25
CA PHE A 67 -8.62 -7.76 3.11
C PHE A 67 -9.67 -6.74 3.54
N ILE A 68 -9.57 -5.53 2.97
CA ILE A 68 -10.53 -4.46 3.15
C ILE A 68 -11.68 -4.65 2.15
N SER A 69 -12.75 -5.27 2.61
CA SER A 69 -13.93 -5.58 1.78
C SER A 69 -14.78 -4.35 1.46
N ASN A 70 -14.83 -3.36 2.37
CA ASN A 70 -15.68 -2.18 2.23
C ASN A 70 -15.13 -1.21 1.15
N PRO A 71 -15.86 -0.98 0.03
CA PRO A 71 -15.40 -0.08 -1.04
C PRO A 71 -15.25 1.38 -0.60
N GLU A 72 -16.10 1.87 0.31
CA GLU A 72 -16.01 3.24 0.81
C GLU A 72 -14.72 3.44 1.63
N VAL A 73 -14.33 2.42 2.39
CA VAL A 73 -13.05 2.44 3.13
C VAL A 73 -11.88 2.45 2.14
N ARG A 74 -11.92 1.63 1.09
CA ARG A 74 -10.88 1.63 0.05
C ARG A 74 -10.74 2.98 -0.64
N ALA A 75 -11.86 3.61 -1.01
CA ALA A 75 -11.88 4.93 -1.62
C ALA A 75 -11.32 6.01 -0.68
N ARG A 76 -11.68 5.96 0.61
CA ARG A 76 -11.15 6.88 1.63
C ARG A 76 -9.64 6.75 1.77
N ASN A 77 -9.12 5.52 1.85
CA ASN A 77 -7.67 5.28 1.98
C ASN A 77 -6.90 5.91 0.82
N LEU A 78 -7.41 5.78 -0.42
CA LEU A 78 -6.78 6.38 -1.59
C LEU A 78 -6.83 7.91 -1.58
N LYS A 79 -7.97 8.48 -1.18
CA LYS A 79 -8.08 9.93 -1.03
C LYS A 79 -7.07 10.48 -0.03
N GLU A 80 -6.91 9.83 1.12
CA GLU A 80 -5.94 10.24 2.13
C GLU A 80 -4.49 10.09 1.63
N ALA A 81 -4.17 8.97 0.97
CA ALA A 81 -2.86 8.76 0.36
C ALA A 81 -2.52 9.86 -0.67
N HIS A 82 -3.49 10.23 -1.52
CA HIS A 82 -3.31 11.28 -2.51
C HIS A 82 -3.10 12.64 -1.86
N ARG A 83 -3.85 12.96 -0.80
CA ARG A 83 -3.67 14.20 -0.02
C ARG A 83 -2.27 14.30 0.56
N VAL A 84 -1.78 13.22 1.17
CA VAL A 84 -0.43 13.16 1.76
C VAL A 84 0.64 13.30 0.67
N LYS A 85 0.50 12.58 -0.46
CA LYS A 85 1.44 12.67 -1.59
C LYS A 85 1.52 14.09 -2.14
N THR A 86 0.37 14.73 -2.38
CA THR A 86 0.32 16.12 -2.87
C THR A 86 0.95 17.09 -1.88
N ALA A 87 0.66 16.96 -0.58
CA ALA A 87 1.27 17.81 0.45
C ALA A 87 2.79 17.64 0.52
N LYS A 88 3.30 16.39 0.45
CA LYS A 88 4.74 16.10 0.42
C LYS A 88 5.42 16.75 -0.79
N LEU A 89 4.82 16.66 -1.99
CA LEU A 89 5.36 17.28 -3.21
C LEU A 89 5.44 18.82 -3.09
N GLN A 90 4.38 19.46 -2.61
CA GLN A 90 4.36 20.91 -2.40
C GLN A 90 5.41 21.40 -1.41
N LEU A 91 5.73 20.59 -0.39
CA LEU A 91 6.78 20.91 0.58
C LEU A 91 8.19 20.81 -0.01
N VAL A 92 8.42 19.86 -0.93
CA VAL A 92 9.70 19.71 -1.65
C VAL A 92 9.90 20.89 -2.60
N GLU A 93 8.88 21.28 -3.34
CA GLU A 93 8.93 22.42 -4.27
C GLU A 93 9.21 23.75 -3.56
N GLN A 94 8.77 23.93 -2.31
CA GLN A 94 9.04 25.15 -1.52
C GLN A 94 10.46 25.23 -0.95
N GLN A 95 11.22 24.14 -0.99
CA GLN A 95 12.59 24.05 -0.46
C GLN A 95 13.66 24.06 -1.56
N THR A 96 13.25 24.09 -2.83
CA THR A 96 14.14 24.08 -4.01
C THR A 96 14.11 25.43 -4.71
#